data_AF-A0A828T020-F1
#
_entry.id   AF-A0A828T020-F1
#
_cell.length_a   1.000
_cell.length_b   1.000
_cell.length_c   1.000
_cell.angle_alpha   90.00
_cell.angle_beta   90.00
_cell.angle_gamma   90.00
#
_symmetry.space_group_name_H-M   'P 1'
#
loop_
_entity.id
_entity.type
_entity.pdbx_description
1 polymer ?
#
loop_
_entity_poly.entity_id
_entity_poly.type
_entity_poly.pdbx_seq_one_letter_code
_entity_poly.pdbx_strand_id
1 'polypeptide(L)'
;MKLGKTKLKRMLSEETGIPPQDIADFGKYEYYGNKEQLSVGGHTLTAANGVIKLHSPFVCDDRVVYRSCEIKRAPTNEAATSGRTGN
;
A
#
# COMPACT_ATOMS: atom_id res chain seq x y z
N MET A 1 1.27 -15.18 -2.18
CA MET A 1 1.91 -14.01 -2.81
C MET A 1 2.40 -13.11 -1.69
N LYS A 2 3.69 -12.75 -1.67
CA LYS A 2 4.29 -11.85 -0.68
C LYS A 2 4.74 -10.59 -1.41
N LEU A 3 4.14 -9.45 -1.13
CA LEU A 3 4.47 -8.15 -1.74
C LEU A 3 5.68 -7.51 -1.04
N GLY A 4 5.81 -7.72 0.26
CA GLY A 4 6.89 -7.15 1.08
C GLY A 4 6.61 -5.72 1.56
N LYS A 5 7.19 -5.39 2.72
CA LYS A 5 7.03 -4.09 3.41
C LYS A 5 7.29 -2.89 2.48
N THR A 6 8.37 -2.90 1.71
CA THR A 6 8.73 -1.79 0.81
C THR A 6 7.67 -1.54 -0.27
N LYS A 7 7.15 -2.60 -0.89
CA LYS A 7 6.13 -2.49 -1.94
C LYS A 7 4.81 -1.97 -1.36
N LEU A 8 4.43 -2.45 -0.17
CA LEU A 8 3.23 -1.97 0.54
C LEU A 8 3.36 -0.50 0.94
N LYS A 9 4.52 -0.04 1.41
CA LYS A 9 4.77 1.38 1.70
C LYS A 9 4.57 2.25 0.47
N ARG A 10 5.17 1.84 -0.66
CA ARG A 10 5.03 2.55 -1.93
C ARG A 10 3.57 2.63 -2.38
N MET A 11 2.85 1.51 -2.37
CA MET A 11 1.43 1.48 -2.72
C MET A 11 0.59 2.37 -1.79
N LEU A 12 0.83 2.30 -0.48
CA LEU A 12 0.09 3.11 0.48
C LEU A 12 0.34 4.61 0.26
N SER A 13 1.59 5.00 -0.01
CA SER A 13 1.96 6.38 -0.34
C SER A 13 1.27 6.87 -1.62
N GLU A 14 1.30 6.06 -2.67
CA GLU A 14 0.70 6.40 -3.98
C GLU A 14 -0.83 6.56 -3.89
N GLU A 15 -1.51 5.77 -3.04
CA GLU A 15 -2.97 5.80 -2.92
C GLU A 15 -3.51 6.82 -1.91
N THR A 16 -2.71 7.20 -0.91
CA THR A 16 -3.14 8.11 0.17
C THR A 16 -2.47 9.48 0.11
N GLY A 17 -1.39 9.62 -0.66
CA GLY A 17 -0.53 10.80 -0.67
C GLY A 17 0.39 10.94 0.54
N ILE A 18 0.36 10.00 1.50
CA ILE A 18 1.19 10.05 2.70
C ILE A 18 2.67 9.87 2.30
N PRO A 19 3.59 10.74 2.75
CA PRO A 19 5.01 10.62 2.43
C PRO A 19 5.57 9.26 2.85
N PRO A 20 6.40 8.59 2.02
CA PRO A 20 7.00 7.30 2.38
C PRO A 20 7.80 7.33 3.69
N GLN A 21 8.34 8.49 4.05
CA GLN A 21 9.05 8.73 5.31
C GLN A 21 8.12 8.63 6.50
N ASP A 22 6.96 9.30 6.47
CA ASP A 22 5.94 9.18 7.53
C ASP A 22 5.44 7.74 7.67
N ILE A 23 5.28 7.02 6.56
CA ILE A 23 4.94 5.58 6.59
C ILE A 23 6.09 4.76 7.18
N ALA A 24 7.34 5.19 7.03
CA ALA A 24 8.48 4.50 7.61
C ALA A 24 8.59 4.71 9.13
N ASP A 25 8.35 5.94 9.57
CA ASP A 25 8.54 6.36 10.96
C ASP A 25 7.34 5.98 11.83
N PHE A 26 6.13 6.10 11.29
CA PHE A 26 4.88 5.87 12.04
C PHE A 26 4.09 4.64 11.58
N GLY A 27 4.47 4.01 10.47
CA GLY A 27 3.73 2.88 9.91
C GLY A 27 3.98 1.57 10.64
N LYS A 28 2.90 0.88 10.99
CA LYS A 28 2.94 -0.47 11.56
C LYS A 28 2.79 -1.52 10.46
N TYR A 29 3.78 -2.38 10.31
CA TYR A 29 3.76 -3.50 9.37
C TYR A 29 3.60 -4.83 10.11
N GLU A 30 2.66 -5.66 9.67
CA GLU A 30 2.37 -6.97 10.24
C GLU A 30 2.26 -8.04 9.14
N TYR A 31 2.78 -9.24 9.42
CA TYR A 31 2.73 -10.39 8.52
C TYR A 31 2.17 -11.60 9.26
N TYR A 32 1.04 -12.12 8.77
CA TYR A 32 0.31 -13.24 9.35
C TYR A 32 0.44 -14.52 8.50
N GLY A 33 1.54 -14.68 7.76
CA GLY A 33 1.79 -15.84 6.90
C GLY A 33 1.16 -15.75 5.51
N ASN A 34 -0.16 -15.58 5.42
CA ASN A 34 -0.88 -15.44 4.14
C ASN A 34 -1.44 -14.02 3.90
N LYS A 35 -1.25 -13.13 4.87
CA LYS A 35 -1.73 -11.74 4.87
C LYS A 35 -0.60 -10.80 5.28
N GLU A 36 -0.42 -9.74 4.52
CA GLU A 36 0.42 -8.59 4.88
C GLU A 36 -0.47 -7.38 5.16
N GLN A 37 -0.16 -6.62 6.20
CA GLN A 37 -0.89 -5.42 6.57
C GLN A 37 0.09 -4.27 6.87
N LEU A 38 -0.24 -3.08 6.40
CA LEU A 38 0.50 -1.85 6.69
C LEU A 38 -0.50 -0.76 7.10
N SER A 39 -0.37 -0.23 8.30
CA SER A 39 -1.26 0.81 8.84
C SER A 39 -0.50 2.07 9.22
N VAL A 40 -1.03 3.26 8.87
CA VAL A 40 -0.48 4.57 9.22
C VAL A 40 -1.58 5.64 9.17
N GLY A 41 -1.65 6.52 10.16
CA GLY A 41 -2.58 7.67 10.15
C GLY A 41 -4.06 7.30 9.94
N GLY A 42 -4.52 6.16 10.44
CA GLY A 42 -5.87 5.64 10.21
C GLY A 42 -6.09 4.92 8.88
N HIS A 43 -5.12 4.99 7.95
CA HIS A 43 -5.14 4.20 6.72
C HIS A 43 -4.58 2.80 6.97
N THR A 44 -5.15 1.79 6.33
CA THR A 44 -4.68 0.41 6.40
C THR A 44 -4.69 -0.24 5.02
N LEU A 45 -3.51 -0.58 4.52
CA LEU A 45 -3.33 -1.41 3.34
C LEU A 45 -3.28 -2.88 3.77
N THR A 46 -4.13 -3.72 3.17
CA THR A 46 -4.14 -5.17 3.41
C THR A 46 -3.93 -5.90 2.09
N ALA A 47 -2.98 -6.82 2.06
CA ALA A 47 -2.77 -7.73 0.95
C ALA A 47 -2.97 -9.18 1.41
N ALA A 48 -3.95 -9.86 0.83
CA ALA A 48 -4.25 -11.26 1.13
C ALA A 48 -4.85 -11.95 -0.10
N ASN A 49 -4.48 -13.20 -0.35
CA ASN A 49 -5.07 -14.04 -1.41
C ASN A 49 -5.08 -13.38 -2.81
N GLY A 50 -4.06 -12.58 -3.14
CA GLY A 50 -3.94 -11.88 -4.42
C GLY A 50 -4.79 -10.60 -4.53
N VAL A 51 -5.51 -10.23 -3.47
CA VAL A 51 -6.31 -9.01 -3.40
C VAL A 51 -5.62 -7.99 -2.51
N ILE A 52 -5.57 -6.74 -2.96
CA ILE A 52 -5.05 -5.62 -2.18
C ILE A 52 -6.21 -4.66 -1.89
N LYS A 53 -6.45 -4.37 -0.62
CA LYS A 53 -7.49 -3.45 -0.16
C LYS A 53 -6.86 -2.31 0.64
N LEU A 54 -7.33 -1.10 0.38
CA LEU A 54 -7.06 0.07 1.20
C LEU A 54 -8.30 0.40 2.02
N HIS A 55 -8.13 0.50 3.32
CA HIS A 55 -9.11 1.07 4.24
C HIS A 55 -8.65 2.47 4.61
N SER A 56 -9.52 3.46 4.40
CA SER A 56 -9.23 4.86 4.70
C SER A 56 -10.39 5.49 5.47
N PRO A 57 -10.10 6.40 6.43
CA PRO A 57 -11.12 7.25 7.01
C PRO A 57 -11.67 8.20 5.93
N PHE A 58 -12.97 8.44 5.98
CA PHE A 58 -13.71 9.32 5.10
C PHE A 58 -14.70 10.12 5.95
N VAL A 59 -14.70 11.44 5.80
CA VAL A 59 -15.65 12.32 6.51
C VAL A 59 -16.94 12.35 5.69
N CYS A 60 -18.02 11.88 6.29
CA CYS A 60 -19.37 11.88 5.73
C CYS A 60 -20.28 12.65 6.69
N ASP A 61 -20.77 13.80 6.25
CA ASP A 61 -21.49 14.76 7.08
C ASP A 61 -20.68 15.09 8.36
N ASP A 62 -21.24 14.81 9.54
CA ASP A 62 -20.62 15.04 10.85
C ASP A 62 -19.94 13.79 11.42
N ARG A 63 -19.69 12.75 10.60
CA ARG A 63 -19.17 11.45 11.04
C ARG A 63 -17.95 11.01 10.25
N VAL A 64 -16.99 10.39 10.95
CA VAL A 64 -15.90 9.66 10.32
C VAL A 64 -16.36 8.22 10.07
N VAL A 65 -16.42 7.83 8.80
CA VAL A 65 -16.68 6.45 8.36
C VAL A 65 -15.43 5.86 7.74
N TYR A 66 -15.29 4.54 7.76
CA TYR A 66 -14.17 3.88 7.10
C TYR A 66 -14.64 3.25 5.79
N ARG A 67 -14.03 3.68 4.68
CA ARG A 67 -14.31 3.12 3.36
C ARG A 67 -13.20 2.16 2.98
N SER A 68 -13.60 1.07 2.34
CA SER A 68 -12.68 0.08 1.78
C SER A 68 -12.71 0.17 0.27
N CYS A 69 -11.55 0.30 -0.36
CA CYS A 69 -11.40 0.23 -1.81
C CYS A 69 -10.41 -0.88 -2.17
N GLU A 70 -10.74 -1.64 -3.20
CA GLU A 70 -9.82 -2.62 -3.77
C GLU A 70 -8.90 -1.92 -4.77
N ILE A 71 -7.60 -2.08 -4.59
CA ILE A 71 -6.59 -1.51 -5.50
C ILE A 71 -6.40 -2.51 -6.63
N LYS A 72 -7.13 -2.27 -7.73
CA LYS A 72 -6.98 -3.02 -8.98
C LYS A 72 -5.77 -2.48 -9.73
N ARG A 73 -4.57 -2.83 -9.28
CA ARG A 73 -3.35 -2.57 -10.04
C ARG A 73 -3.21 -3.62 -11.14
N ALA A 74 -3.09 -3.17 -12.39
CA ALA A 74 -2.49 -3.99 -13.42
C ALA A 74 -1.11 -4.45 -12.93
N PRO A 75 -0.67 -5.69 -13.22
CA PRO A 75 0.70 -6.10 -12.90
C PRO A 75 1.61 -5.07 -13.51
N THR A 76 2.24 -4.24 -12.67
CA THR A 76 3.28 -3.34 -13.12
C THR A 76 4.39 -4.26 -13.57
N ASN A 77 4.46 -4.51 -14.89
CA ASN A 77 5.66 -5.03 -15.49
C ASN A 77 6.74 -4.06 -15.04
N GLU A 78 7.59 -4.50 -14.11
CA GLU A 78 8.90 -3.89 -13.95
C GLU A 78 9.55 -4.07 -15.32
N ALA A 79 9.45 -3.03 -16.15
CA ALA A 79 10.32 -2.93 -17.30
C ALA A 79 11.71 -2.95 -16.69
N ALA A 80 12.38 -4.10 -16.81
CA ALA A 80 13.81 -4.17 -16.69
C ALA A 80 14.34 -3.10 -17.63
N THR A 81 14.75 -1.95 -17.10
CA THR A 81 15.63 -1.03 -17.81
C THR A 81 16.98 -1.73 -17.92
N SER A 82 17.01 -2.75 -18.79
CA SER A 82 18.17 -3.15 -19.55
C SER A 82 18.54 -1.97 -20.45
N GLY A 83 19.19 -0.99 -19.86
CA GLY A 83 19.90 0.08 -20.54
C GLY A 83 21.39 -0.08 -20.31
N ARG A 84 21.94 -1.25 -20.67
CA ARG A 84 23.38 -1.36 -20.92
C ARG A 84 23.66 -0.67 -22.27
N THR A 85 24.02 0.61 -22.20
CA THR A 85 24.67 1.38 -23.27
C THR A 85 25.55 2.38 -22.51
N GLY A 86 26.87 2.29 -22.43
CA GLY A 86 27.83 1.99 -23.49
C GLY A 86 28.54 3.29 -23.85
N ASN A 87 29.60 3.65 -23.12
CA ASN A 87 30.94 3.96 -23.64
C ASN A 87 31.90 4.17 -22.45
#